data_AF-A0A1G0LDD8-F1
#
_entry.id   AF-A0A1G0LDD8-F1
#
_cell.length_a   1.000
_cell.length_b   1.000
_cell.length_c   1.000
_cell.angle_alpha   90.00
_cell.angle_beta   90.00
_cell.angle_gamma   90.00
#
_symmetry.space_group_name_H-M   'P 1'
#
loop_
_entity.id
_entity.type
_entity.pdbx_description
1 polymer ?
#
loop_
_entity_poly.entity_id
_entity_poly.type
_entity_poly.pdbx_seq_one_letter_code
_entity_poly.pdbx_strand_id
1 'polypeptide(L)'
;MNNRTVLLALLMLTLCVATVEADVKGKVSGAKEFEKHCATCHPDGANIINKNKPLDRESLKRNGITDWQGIVAVMRQPGPGMTRHDKQIIPDREARAIAEYVLKTFNSH
;
A
#
# COMPACT_ATOMS: atom_id res chain seq x y z
N MET A 1 39.27 35.68 -37.41
CA MET A 1 38.18 35.03 -36.63
C MET A 1 38.68 34.91 -35.19
N ASN A 2 38.07 35.65 -34.25
CA ASN A 2 38.65 35.85 -32.91
C ASN A 2 38.48 34.61 -32.02
N ASN A 3 39.57 34.18 -31.38
CA ASN A 3 39.61 33.06 -30.42
C ASN A 3 38.74 33.30 -29.15
N ARG A 4 38.26 34.53 -28.95
CA ARG A 4 37.34 34.91 -27.86
C ARG A 4 35.90 34.49 -28.13
N THR A 5 35.50 34.39 -29.39
CA THR A 5 34.13 34.00 -29.78
C THR A 5 33.93 32.47 -29.73
N VAL A 6 35.00 31.69 -29.90
CA VAL A 6 34.96 30.22 -29.80
C VAL A 6 34.89 29.75 -28.35
N LEU A 7 35.57 30.45 -27.42
CA LEU A 7 35.54 30.09 -25.99
C LEU A 7 34.19 30.35 -25.32
N LEU A 8 33.44 31.36 -25.76
CA LEU A 8 32.09 31.66 -25.24
C LEU A 8 31.01 30.71 -25.77
N ALA A 9 31.30 29.98 -26.86
CA ALA A 9 30.36 29.01 -27.42
C ALA A 9 30.49 27.61 -26.78
N LEU A 10 31.61 27.29 -26.13
CA LEU A 10 31.84 25.98 -25.48
C LEU A 10 31.46 25.94 -23.99
N LEU A 11 31.19 27.08 -23.35
CA LEU A 11 30.86 27.17 -21.91
C LEU A 11 29.36 27.40 -21.63
N MET A 12 28.50 27.18 -22.62
CA MET A 12 27.05 27.12 -22.41
C MET A 12 26.56 25.71 -22.70
N LEU A 13 26.12 25.08 -21.62
CA LEU A 13 24.98 24.17 -21.62
C LEU A 13 25.30 22.70 -21.89
N THR A 14 26.35 22.19 -21.25
CA THR A 14 26.27 20.88 -20.59
C THR A 14 25.20 20.96 -19.48
N LEU A 15 23.93 20.99 -19.89
CA LEU A 15 22.81 20.80 -19.00
C LEU A 15 22.81 19.31 -18.64
N CYS A 16 23.32 18.99 -17.45
CA CYS A 16 23.03 17.72 -16.79
C CYS A 16 21.51 17.58 -16.72
N VAL A 17 20.93 16.88 -17.68
CA VAL A 17 19.56 16.36 -17.57
C VAL A 17 19.64 15.19 -16.61
N ALA A 18 19.76 15.49 -15.32
CA ALA A 18 19.34 14.56 -14.29
C ALA A 18 17.82 14.46 -14.43
N THR A 19 17.35 13.46 -15.19
CA THR A 19 15.95 13.08 -15.17
C THR A 19 15.64 12.61 -13.76
N VAL A 20 15.10 13.52 -12.95
CA VAL A 20 14.40 13.13 -11.73
C VAL A 20 13.13 12.44 -12.23
N GLU A 21 13.15 11.12 -12.29
CA GLU A 21 11.92 10.35 -12.42
C GLU A 21 11.12 10.61 -11.14
N ALA A 22 10.24 11.61 -11.20
CA ALA A 22 9.20 11.76 -10.21
C ALA A 22 8.32 10.51 -10.34
N ASP A 23 8.45 9.58 -9.39
CA ASP A 23 7.48 8.49 -9.17
C ASP A 23 6.16 9.15 -8.78
N VAL A 24 5.42 9.67 -9.78
CA VAL A 24 4.03 10.13 -9.60
C VAL A 24 3.16 8.88 -9.54
N LYS A 25 3.46 7.96 -8.61
CA LYS A 25 2.48 6.99 -8.16
C LYS A 25 1.55 7.74 -7.22
N GLY A 26 0.39 8.13 -7.77
CA GLY A 26 -0.68 8.75 -7.01
C GLY A 26 -0.97 8.01 -5.70
N LYS A 27 -1.48 8.74 -4.70
CA LYS A 27 -1.76 8.19 -3.37
C LYS A 27 -2.75 7.02 -3.49
N VAL A 28 -2.34 5.82 -3.07
CA VAL A 28 -3.22 4.65 -3.01
C VAL A 28 -4.27 4.88 -1.92
N SER A 29 -5.54 4.64 -2.26
CA SER A 29 -6.65 4.75 -1.32
C SER A 29 -6.91 3.39 -0.67
N GLY A 30 -6.43 3.21 0.57
CA GLY A 30 -6.67 1.98 1.33
C GLY A 30 -8.15 1.63 1.50
N ALA A 31 -9.02 2.64 1.64
CA ALA A 31 -10.47 2.44 1.72
C ALA A 31 -11.05 1.84 0.42
N LYS A 32 -10.63 2.35 -0.75
CA LYS A 32 -11.11 1.82 -2.05
C LYS A 32 -10.59 0.41 -2.30
N GLU A 33 -9.32 0.15 -1.96
CA GLU A 33 -8.74 -1.18 -2.10
C GLU A 33 -9.40 -2.18 -1.13
N PHE A 34 -9.73 -1.76 0.09
CA PHE A 34 -10.48 -2.56 1.05
C PHE A 34 -11.90 -2.87 0.54
N GLU A 35 -12.60 -1.87 0.02
CA GLU A 35 -13.94 -2.06 -0.56
C GLU A 35 -13.91 -3.11 -1.68
N LYS A 36 -12.94 -2.98 -2.59
CA LYS A 36 -12.79 -3.86 -3.74
C LYS A 36 -12.41 -5.30 -3.39
N HIS A 37 -11.60 -5.50 -2.35
CA HIS A 37 -10.97 -6.79 -2.07
C HIS A 37 -11.45 -7.47 -0.78
N CYS A 38 -11.99 -6.73 0.18
CA CYS A 38 -12.18 -7.21 1.55
C CYS A 38 -13.63 -7.05 2.04
N ALA A 39 -14.32 -5.96 1.68
CA ALA A 39 -15.60 -5.58 2.27
C ALA A 39 -16.71 -6.62 2.07
N THR A 40 -16.68 -7.40 0.99
CA THR A 40 -17.65 -8.50 0.79
C THR A 40 -17.64 -9.50 1.93
N CYS A 41 -16.46 -9.86 2.45
CA CYS A 41 -16.34 -10.78 3.58
C CYS A 41 -16.26 -10.06 4.94
N HIS A 42 -15.77 -8.82 4.93
CA HIS A 42 -15.55 -7.98 6.10
C HIS A 42 -16.35 -6.68 6.09
N PRO A 43 -17.69 -6.73 5.97
CA PRO A 43 -18.51 -5.54 5.99
C PRO A 43 -18.39 -4.85 7.35
N ASP A 44 -18.13 -3.55 7.37
CA ASP A 44 -17.92 -2.74 8.58
C ASP A 44 -16.89 -3.34 9.57
N GLY A 45 -15.92 -4.10 9.06
CA GLY A 45 -14.92 -4.78 9.89
C GLY A 45 -15.40 -6.07 10.56
N ALA A 46 -16.64 -6.52 10.31
CA ALA A 46 -17.13 -7.83 10.73
C ALA A 46 -16.44 -8.96 9.95
N ASN A 47 -16.92 -10.19 10.11
CA ASN A 47 -16.50 -11.31 9.27
C ASN A 47 -17.67 -12.28 9.07
N ILE A 48 -18.22 -12.30 7.85
CA ILE A 48 -19.39 -13.14 7.53
C ILE A 48 -19.02 -14.62 7.38
N ILE A 49 -17.74 -14.92 7.10
CA ILE A 49 -17.23 -16.29 6.93
C ILE A 49 -16.93 -16.92 8.29
N ASN A 50 -16.30 -16.16 9.20
CA ASN A 50 -15.98 -16.59 10.55
C ASN A 50 -16.20 -15.45 11.55
N LYS A 51 -17.36 -15.46 12.23
CA LYS A 51 -17.77 -14.44 13.20
C LYS A 51 -16.81 -14.27 14.39
N ASN A 52 -15.92 -15.23 14.65
CA ASN A 52 -14.92 -15.15 15.71
C ASN A 52 -13.63 -14.45 15.27
N LYS A 53 -13.52 -14.06 14.00
CA LYS A 53 -12.36 -13.34 13.43
C LYS A 53 -12.76 -12.03 12.74
N PRO A 54 -13.46 -11.10 13.42
CA PRO A 54 -13.63 -9.73 12.93
C PRO A 54 -12.30 -8.97 12.92
N LEU A 55 -12.31 -7.77 12.34
CA LEU A 55 -11.17 -6.86 12.23
C LEU A 55 -11.10 -5.84 13.37
N ASP A 56 -11.93 -5.98 14.41
CA ASP A 56 -11.89 -5.13 15.60
C ASP A 56 -10.60 -5.31 16.41
N ARG A 57 -10.34 -4.36 17.31
CA ARG A 57 -9.11 -4.30 18.09
C ARG A 57 -8.86 -5.54 18.93
N GLU A 58 -9.89 -6.05 19.59
CA GLU A 58 -9.75 -7.21 20.47
C GLU A 58 -9.39 -8.46 19.67
N SER A 59 -10.08 -8.68 18.54
CA SER A 59 -9.84 -9.80 17.64
C SER A 59 -8.43 -9.74 17.07
N LEU A 60 -8.01 -8.60 16.52
CA LEU A 60 -6.66 -8.43 15.98
C LEU A 60 -5.60 -8.70 17.06
N LYS A 61 -5.76 -8.13 18.26
CA LYS A 61 -4.84 -8.34 19.38
C LYS A 61 -4.78 -9.80 19.84
N ARG A 62 -5.93 -10.46 20.00
CA ARG A 62 -5.99 -11.90 20.40
C ARG A 62 -5.32 -12.81 19.36
N ASN A 63 -5.30 -12.41 18.10
CA ASN A 63 -4.61 -13.13 17.03
C ASN A 63 -3.15 -12.66 16.81
N GLY A 64 -2.61 -11.80 17.69
CA GLY A 64 -1.23 -11.33 17.60
C GLY A 64 -0.95 -10.34 16.46
N ILE A 65 -1.98 -9.73 15.88
CA ILE A 65 -1.87 -8.76 14.79
C ILE A 65 -1.86 -7.36 15.41
N THR A 66 -0.67 -6.76 15.52
CA THR A 66 -0.48 -5.47 16.19
C THR A 66 -0.09 -4.33 15.25
N ASP A 67 0.28 -4.64 14.02
CA ASP A 67 0.76 -3.69 13.03
C ASP A 67 0.31 -4.06 11.62
N TRP A 68 0.67 -3.21 10.65
CA TRP A 68 0.23 -3.39 9.27
C TRP A 68 0.89 -4.61 8.63
N GLN A 69 2.11 -4.97 9.05
CA GLN A 69 2.83 -6.15 8.57
C GLN A 69 2.08 -7.43 8.93
N GLY A 70 1.50 -7.52 10.13
CA GLY A 70 0.69 -8.66 10.54
C GLY A 70 -0.53 -8.87 9.66
N ILE A 71 -1.23 -7.78 9.30
CA ILE A 71 -2.38 -7.86 8.38
C ILE A 71 -1.92 -8.31 6.99
N VAL A 72 -0.83 -7.73 6.46
CA VAL A 72 -0.28 -8.13 5.16
C VAL A 72 0.14 -9.60 5.17
N ALA A 73 0.73 -10.09 6.27
CA ALA A 73 1.09 -11.50 6.42
C ALA A 73 -0.14 -12.41 6.30
N VAL A 74 -1.25 -12.05 6.95
CA VAL A 74 -2.53 -12.78 6.83
C VAL A 74 -3.08 -12.72 5.41
N MET A 75 -3.00 -11.58 4.72
CA MET A 75 -3.41 -11.49 3.31
C MET A 75 -2.60 -12.45 2.42
N ARG A 76 -1.30 -12.61 2.70
CA ARG A 76 -0.40 -13.49 1.93
C ARG A 76 -0.57 -14.96 2.27
N GLN A 77 -0.96 -15.27 3.51
CA GLN A 77 -1.11 -16.62 4.05
C GLN A 77 -2.36 -16.69 4.95
N PRO A 78 -3.57 -16.66 4.35
CA PRO A 78 -4.79 -16.64 5.13
C PRO A 78 -5.10 -18.01 5.74
N GLY A 79 -5.93 -18.00 6.79
CA GLY A 79 -6.54 -19.22 7.31
C GLY A 79 -7.67 -19.73 6.39
N PRO A 80 -8.24 -20.92 6.70
CA PRO A 80 -9.33 -21.49 5.92
C PRO A 80 -10.52 -20.53 5.76
N GLY A 81 -11.06 -20.45 4.54
CA GLY A 81 -12.22 -19.62 4.20
C GLY A 81 -11.91 -18.20 3.70
N MET A 82 -10.64 -17.75 3.75
CA MET A 82 -10.23 -16.48 3.15
C MET A 82 -9.32 -16.74 1.93
N THR A 83 -9.62 -16.06 0.82
CA THR A 83 -8.82 -16.15 -0.41
C THR A 83 -7.44 -15.54 -0.19
N ARG A 84 -6.41 -16.23 -0.71
CA ARG A 84 -5.04 -15.72 -0.69
C ARG A 84 -4.89 -14.55 -1.65
N HIS A 85 -4.35 -13.44 -1.16
CA HIS A 85 -3.97 -12.29 -1.96
C HIS A 85 -2.45 -12.21 -2.01
N ASP A 86 -1.84 -12.74 -3.06
CA ASP A 86 -0.40 -12.60 -3.28
C ASP A 86 -0.04 -11.23 -3.92
N LYS A 87 1.25 -11.02 -4.23
CA LYS A 87 1.74 -9.77 -4.81
C LYS A 87 1.25 -9.53 -6.24
N GLN A 88 0.78 -10.56 -6.94
CA GLN A 88 0.22 -10.43 -8.29
C GLN A 88 -1.21 -9.89 -8.21
N ILE A 89 -1.98 -10.33 -7.21
CA ILE A 89 -3.37 -9.90 -7.00
C ILE A 89 -3.43 -8.53 -6.32
N ILE A 90 -2.67 -8.36 -5.23
CA ILE A 90 -2.58 -7.10 -4.47
C ILE A 90 -1.10 -6.80 -4.25
N PRO A 91 -0.49 -5.86 -5.00
CA PRO A 91 0.91 -5.51 -4.80
C PRO A 91 1.17 -4.92 -3.41
N ASP A 92 2.44 -4.87 -2.99
CA ASP A 92 2.79 -4.54 -1.60
C ASP A 92 2.37 -3.12 -1.17
N ARG A 93 2.30 -2.17 -2.12
CA ARG A 93 1.89 -0.80 -1.84
C ARG A 93 0.40 -0.75 -1.48
N GLU A 94 -0.44 -1.44 -2.24
CA GLU A 94 -1.88 -1.58 -2.02
C GLU A 94 -2.17 -2.39 -0.77
N ALA A 95 -1.44 -3.50 -0.56
CA ALA A 95 -1.59 -4.33 0.64
C ALA A 95 -1.28 -3.53 1.91
N ARG A 96 -0.21 -2.72 1.89
CA ARG A 96 0.09 -1.80 3.00
C ARG A 96 -1.01 -0.76 3.18
N ALA A 97 -1.51 -0.14 2.11
CA ALA A 97 -2.58 0.84 2.21
C ALA A 97 -3.88 0.24 2.79
N ILE A 98 -4.24 -0.99 2.40
CA ILE A 98 -5.36 -1.75 3.00
C ILE A 98 -5.11 -1.97 4.48
N ALA A 99 -3.94 -2.49 4.86
CA ALA A 99 -3.62 -2.79 6.25
C ALA A 99 -3.65 -1.54 7.15
N GLU A 100 -3.08 -0.43 6.69
CA GLU A 100 -3.13 0.85 7.41
C GLU A 100 -4.58 1.37 7.52
N TYR A 101 -5.40 1.19 6.48
CA TYR A 101 -6.83 1.52 6.55
C TYR A 101 -7.59 0.66 7.56
N VAL A 102 -7.33 -0.65 7.61
CA VAL A 102 -7.95 -1.58 8.59
C VAL A 102 -7.60 -1.15 10.02
N LEU A 103 -6.32 -0.91 10.30
CA LEU A 103 -5.89 -0.45 11.63
C LEU A 103 -6.51 0.90 11.99
N LYS A 104 -6.53 1.84 11.06
CA LYS A 104 -7.12 3.16 11.33
C LYS A 104 -8.63 3.08 11.63
N THR A 105 -9.35 2.24 10.88
CA THR A 105 -10.82 2.24 10.87
C THR A 105 -11.40 1.34 11.95
N PHE A 106 -10.80 0.16 12.18
CA PHE A 106 -11.41 -0.90 13.00
C PHE A 106 -10.64 -1.19 14.29
N ASN A 107 -9.37 -0.79 14.41
CA ASN A 107 -8.53 -1.04 15.60
C ASN A 107 -8.63 0.06 16.68
N SER A 108 -9.65 0.91 16.61
CA SER A 108 -9.85 2.08 17.49
C SER A 108 -10.93 1.87 18.57
N HIS A 109 -11.73 0.82 18.43
CA HIS A 109 -12.86 0.45 19.30
C HIS A 109 -12.68 -1.00 19.74
#